data_AF-A0A0F9N5T3-F1
#
_entry.id   AF-A0A0F9N5T3-F1
#
_cell.length_a   1.000
_cell.length_b   1.000
_cell.length_c   1.000
_cell.angle_alpha   90.00
_cell.angle_beta   90.00
_cell.angle_gamma   90.00
#
_symmetry.space_group_name_H-M   'P 1'
#
loop_
_entity.id
_entity.type
_entity.pdbx_description
1 polymer ?
#
loop_
_entity_poly.entity_id
_entity_poly.type
_entity_poly.pdbx_seq_one_letter_code
_entity_poly.pdbx_strand_id
1 'polypeptide(L)'
;YEVCGRKIQETASIFYAHSVVENFYKHYGERARQAANNENIDWKAVSHALRAAFQVREILTTKNIIFPLKDAEYLKRVKDGKLDYQKEVAPKLDNLMDEVEELSLNSDLPMKVNKKYWDNFIVEQIRAYYNIYI
;
A
#
# COMPACT_ATOMS: atom_id res chain seq x y z
N TYR A 1 -0.31 25.72 -8.82
CA TYR A 1 -0.42 24.62 -9.81
C TYR A 1 0.16 23.31 -9.24
N GLU A 2 -0.24 22.14 -9.71
CA GLU A 2 0.28 20.83 -9.26
C GLU A 2 0.74 19.98 -10.45
N VAL A 3 1.95 19.42 -10.38
CA VAL A 3 2.54 18.56 -11.42
C VAL A 3 3.09 17.30 -10.76
N CYS A 4 2.63 16.13 -11.18
CA CYS A 4 3.08 14.83 -10.65
C CYS A 4 3.07 14.75 -9.10
N GLY A 5 2.05 15.30 -8.46
CA GLY A 5 1.94 15.35 -6.99
C GLY A 5 2.80 16.43 -6.30
N ARG A 6 3.54 17.25 -7.06
CA ARG A 6 4.31 18.39 -6.54
C ARG A 6 3.54 19.68 -6.74
N LYS A 7 3.25 20.38 -5.64
CA LYS A 7 2.60 21.70 -5.66
C LYS A 7 3.65 22.79 -5.94
N ILE A 8 3.40 23.58 -6.97
CA ILE A 8 4.20 24.74 -7.37
C ILE A 8 3.34 25.98 -7.14
N GLN A 9 3.85 26.93 -6.34
CA GLN A 9 3.17 28.20 -6.08
C GLN A 9 3.05 29.03 -7.37
N GLU A 10 1.96 29.76 -7.53
CA GLU A 10 1.70 30.54 -8.75
C GLU A 10 2.70 31.70 -8.94
N THR A 11 3.27 32.20 -7.85
CA THR A 11 4.31 33.23 -7.85
C THR A 11 5.71 32.68 -8.09
N ALA A 12 5.87 31.36 -8.20
CA ALA A 12 7.17 30.75 -8.42
C ALA A 12 7.70 31.05 -9.82
N SER A 13 9.01 31.28 -9.94
CA SER A 13 9.63 31.51 -11.23
C SER A 13 9.61 30.23 -12.09
N ILE A 14 9.60 30.42 -13.41
CA ILE A 14 9.64 29.29 -14.34
C ILE A 14 10.90 28.42 -14.15
N PHE A 15 12.03 29.03 -13.77
CA PHE A 15 13.26 28.31 -13.45
C PHE A 15 13.11 27.41 -12.22
N TYR A 16 12.41 27.89 -11.19
CA TYR A 16 12.13 27.09 -10.00
C TYR A 16 11.16 25.94 -10.32
N ALA A 17 10.11 26.22 -11.10
CA ALA A 17 9.18 25.18 -11.54
C ALA A 17 9.91 24.09 -12.35
N HIS A 18 10.79 24.48 -13.27
CA HIS A 18 11.62 23.55 -14.05
C HIS A 18 12.50 22.69 -13.15
N SER A 19 13.24 23.29 -12.20
CA SER A 19 14.15 22.53 -11.34
C SER A 19 13.44 21.53 -10.44
N VAL A 20 12.23 21.86 -9.96
CA VAL A 20 11.38 20.94 -9.18
C VAL A 20 10.99 19.72 -10.01
N VAL A 21 10.52 19.93 -11.25
CA VAL A 21 10.10 18.84 -12.14
C VAL A 21 11.30 18.02 -12.61
N GLU A 22 12.41 18.68 -12.95
CA GLU A 22 13.65 18.02 -13.38
C GLU A 22 14.22 17.13 -12.28
N ASN A 23 14.28 17.61 -11.04
CA ASN A 23 14.71 16.79 -9.91
C ASN A 23 13.77 15.62 -9.67
N PHE A 24 12.45 15.85 -9.72
CA PHE A 24 11.48 14.77 -9.60
C PHE A 24 11.69 13.70 -10.68
N TYR A 25 11.90 14.10 -11.93
CA TYR A 25 12.17 13.20 -13.05
C TYR A 25 13.48 12.42 -12.85
N LYS A 26 14.57 13.09 -12.45
CA LYS A 26 15.87 12.44 -12.20
C LYS A 26 15.80 11.36 -11.14
N HIS A 27 15.09 11.63 -10.05
CA HIS A 27 14.91 10.69 -8.93
C HIS A 27 13.78 9.69 -9.14
N TYR A 28 12.97 9.85 -10.20
CA TYR A 28 11.89 8.94 -10.51
C TYR A 28 12.45 7.55 -10.84
N GLY A 29 11.98 6.55 -10.09
CA GLY A 29 12.43 5.17 -10.22
C GLY A 29 13.81 4.88 -9.64
N GLU A 30 14.49 5.83 -8.98
CA GLU A 30 15.83 5.60 -8.40
C GLU A 30 15.81 4.45 -7.39
N ARG A 31 14.80 4.39 -6.52
CA ARG A 31 14.62 3.29 -5.56
C ARG A 31 14.38 1.93 -6.23
N ALA A 32 13.67 1.91 -7.35
CA ALA A 32 13.42 0.68 -8.11
C ALA A 32 14.69 0.20 -8.83
N ARG A 33 15.50 1.12 -9.38
CA ARG A 33 16.79 0.81 -10.00
C ARG A 33 17.81 0.32 -8.98
N GLN A 34 17.90 0.96 -7.81
CA GLN A 34 18.76 0.51 -6.71
C GLN A 34 18.33 -0.88 -6.24
N ALA A 35 17.03 -1.10 -6.04
CA ALA A 35 16.50 -2.40 -5.66
C ALA A 35 16.76 -3.49 -6.71
N ALA A 36 16.68 -3.17 -8.01
CA ALA A 36 17.08 -4.07 -9.09
C ALA A 36 18.58 -4.43 -9.00
N ASN A 37 19.44 -3.51 -8.60
CA ASN A 37 20.86 -3.83 -8.36
C ASN A 37 21.10 -4.49 -6.99
N ASN A 38 20.05 -4.89 -6.26
CA ASN A 38 20.10 -5.38 -4.88
C ASN A 38 20.73 -4.39 -3.86
N GLU A 39 20.68 -3.10 -4.16
CA GLU A 39 21.21 -2.03 -3.32
C GLU A 39 20.06 -1.24 -2.65
N ASN A 40 20.23 -0.86 -1.38
CA ASN A 40 19.30 0.02 -0.65
C ASN A 40 17.81 -0.35 -0.74
N ILE A 41 17.49 -1.65 -0.79
CA ILE A 41 16.11 -2.13 -0.84
C ILE A 41 15.38 -1.73 0.46
N ASP A 42 14.26 -1.03 0.32
CA ASP A 42 13.36 -0.73 1.44
C ASP A 42 12.50 -1.97 1.77
N TRP A 43 13.12 -2.93 2.45
CA TRP A 43 12.48 -4.18 2.87
C TRP A 43 11.21 -3.98 3.71
N LYS A 44 11.13 -2.85 4.44
CA LYS A 44 9.96 -2.49 5.23
C LYS A 44 8.80 -2.11 4.31
N ALA A 45 9.04 -1.26 3.32
CA ALA A 45 8.01 -0.87 2.35
C ALA A 45 7.57 -2.07 1.50
N VAL A 46 8.49 -2.91 1.04
CA VAL A 46 8.19 -4.11 0.24
C VAL A 46 7.37 -5.12 1.05
N SER A 47 7.78 -5.41 2.28
CA SER A 47 7.02 -6.30 3.19
C SER A 47 5.62 -5.74 3.47
N HIS A 48 5.47 -4.42 3.60
CA HIS A 48 4.17 -3.79 3.79
C HIS A 48 3.26 -3.94 2.55
N ALA A 49 3.80 -3.71 1.35
CA ALA A 49 3.06 -3.86 0.10
C ALA A 49 2.55 -5.31 -0.08
N LEU A 50 3.42 -6.30 0.12
CA LEU A 50 3.05 -7.71 0.09
C LEU A 50 1.97 -8.04 1.12
N ARG A 51 2.12 -7.55 2.35
CA ARG A 51 1.12 -7.76 3.41
C ARG A 51 -0.24 -7.22 2.99
N ALA A 52 -0.30 -5.98 2.48
CA ALA A 52 -1.55 -5.38 2.05
C ALA A 52 -2.19 -6.20 0.92
N ALA A 53 -1.41 -6.60 -0.08
CA ALA A 53 -1.91 -7.36 -1.22
C ALA A 53 -2.42 -8.77 -0.81
N PHE A 54 -1.73 -9.47 0.09
CA PHE A 54 -2.21 -10.75 0.64
C PHE A 54 -3.54 -10.60 1.39
N GLN A 55 -3.66 -9.54 2.21
CA GLN A 55 -4.88 -9.26 2.95
C GLN A 55 -6.05 -8.91 2.02
N VAL A 56 -5.80 -8.09 1.00
CA VAL A 56 -6.81 -7.75 -0.01
C VAL A 56 -7.26 -9.00 -0.76
N ARG A 57 -6.33 -9.85 -1.19
CA ARG A 57 -6.65 -11.14 -1.81
C ARG A 57 -7.53 -12.02 -0.91
N GLU A 58 -7.20 -12.12 0.39
CA GLU A 58 -8.00 -12.90 1.35
C GLU A 58 -9.42 -12.33 1.50
N ILE A 59 -9.55 -11.00 1.59
CA ILE A 59 -10.86 -10.33 1.67
C ILE A 59 -11.67 -10.55 0.39
N LEU A 60 -11.06 -10.42 -0.78
CA LEU A 60 -11.76 -10.57 -2.06
C LEU A 60 -12.26 -12.01 -2.26
N THR A 61 -11.48 -13.00 -1.84
CA THR A 61 -11.80 -14.42 -2.01
C THR A 61 -12.69 -14.99 -0.91
N THR A 62 -12.47 -14.63 0.35
CA THR A 62 -13.15 -15.23 1.51
C THR A 62 -14.17 -14.32 2.16
N LYS A 63 -14.22 -13.04 1.76
CA LYS A 63 -15.02 -11.98 2.41
C LYS A 63 -14.69 -11.81 3.90
N ASN A 64 -13.51 -12.27 4.31
CA ASN A 64 -13.04 -12.24 5.67
C ASN A 64 -11.52 -12.00 5.70
N ILE A 65 -10.99 -11.75 6.89
CA ILE A 65 -9.57 -11.67 7.15
C ILE A 65 -9.26 -12.31 8.50
N ILE A 66 -8.37 -13.31 8.52
CA ILE A 66 -8.04 -14.06 9.72
C ILE A 66 -6.62 -13.72 10.19
N PHE A 67 -6.47 -13.55 11.50
CA PHE A 67 -5.18 -13.34 12.15
C PHE A 67 -4.81 -14.53 13.05
N PRO A 68 -3.51 -14.89 13.16
CA PRO A 68 -2.39 -14.34 12.40
C PRO A 68 -2.46 -14.67 10.89
N LEU A 69 -1.84 -13.83 10.05
CA LEU A 69 -1.86 -14.03 8.59
C LEU A 69 -1.20 -15.35 8.21
N LYS A 70 -1.77 -16.03 7.21
CA LYS A 70 -1.22 -17.28 6.66
C LYS A 70 0.22 -17.11 6.17
N ASP A 71 0.51 -15.97 5.54
CA ASP A 71 1.81 -15.64 4.96
C ASP A 71 2.77 -14.91 5.94
N ALA A 72 2.48 -14.91 7.25
CA ALA A 72 3.24 -14.14 8.24
C ALA A 72 4.74 -14.50 8.27
N GLU A 73 5.10 -15.77 8.12
CA GLU A 73 6.50 -16.21 8.10
C GLU A 73 7.24 -15.69 6.86
N TYR A 74 6.62 -15.76 5.69
CA TYR A 74 7.16 -15.22 4.45
C TYR A 74 7.38 -13.70 4.56
N LEU A 75 6.38 -12.96 5.06
CA LEU A 75 6.48 -11.52 5.27
C LEU A 75 7.61 -11.13 6.23
N LYS A 76 7.86 -11.95 7.26
CA LYS A 76 8.98 -11.77 8.17
C LYS A 76 10.32 -11.97 7.45
N ARG A 77 10.46 -13.02 6.64
CA ARG A 77 11.69 -13.27 5.84
C ARG A 77 11.97 -12.15 4.85
N VAL A 78 10.95 -11.61 4.19
CA VAL A 78 11.06 -10.43 3.31
C VAL A 78 11.55 -9.22 4.11
N LYS A 79 10.90 -8.93 5.25
CA LYS A 79 11.24 -7.76 6.08
C LYS A 79 12.66 -7.83 6.63
N ASP A 80 13.12 -9.04 6.96
CA ASP A 80 14.48 -9.32 7.42
C ASP A 80 15.52 -9.27 6.27
N GLY A 81 15.10 -9.07 5.02
CA GLY A 81 15.99 -9.03 3.85
C GLY A 81 16.67 -10.36 3.53
N LYS A 82 16.03 -11.49 3.89
CA LYS A 82 16.60 -12.85 3.74
C LYS A 82 16.31 -13.51 2.39
N LEU A 83 15.62 -12.81 1.48
CA LEU A 83 15.19 -13.31 0.18
C LEU A 83 15.82 -12.49 -0.94
N ASP A 84 15.94 -13.07 -2.12
CA ASP A 84 16.44 -12.37 -3.30
C ASP A 84 15.34 -11.45 -3.86
N TYR A 85 15.62 -10.15 -3.97
CA TYR A 85 14.61 -9.19 -4.40
C TYR A 85 14.16 -9.43 -5.84
N GLN A 86 15.10 -9.59 -6.76
CA GLN A 86 14.78 -9.69 -8.19
C GLN A 86 14.19 -11.05 -8.57
N LYS A 87 14.66 -12.13 -7.95
CA LYS A 87 14.27 -13.49 -8.34
C LYS A 87 13.04 -13.99 -7.61
N GLU A 88 12.79 -13.49 -6.40
CA GLU A 88 11.71 -14.01 -5.54
C GLU A 88 10.70 -12.91 -5.20
N VAL A 89 11.15 -11.82 -4.57
CA VAL A 89 10.22 -10.87 -3.93
C VAL A 89 9.48 -9.98 -4.92
N ALA A 90 10.18 -9.40 -5.89
CA ALA A 90 9.58 -8.52 -6.90
C ALA A 90 8.60 -9.28 -7.81
N PRO A 91 8.95 -10.44 -8.42
CA PRO A 91 7.99 -11.21 -9.21
C PRO A 91 6.78 -11.67 -8.38
N LYS A 92 6.98 -12.01 -7.10
CA LYS A 92 5.87 -12.40 -6.22
C LYS A 92 4.93 -11.23 -5.95
N LEU A 93 5.47 -10.03 -5.74
CA LEU A 93 4.67 -8.82 -5.54
C LEU A 93 3.91 -8.46 -6.82
N ASP A 94 4.57 -8.45 -7.98
CA ASP A 94 3.95 -8.11 -9.26
C ASP A 94 2.78 -9.06 -9.57
N ASN A 95 3.01 -10.38 -9.52
CA ASN A 95 1.95 -11.37 -9.72
C ASN A 95 0.77 -11.22 -8.75
N LEU A 96 1.05 -10.83 -7.50
CA LEU A 96 0.01 -10.64 -6.48
C LEU A 96 -0.78 -9.36 -6.72
N MET A 97 -0.17 -8.32 -7.29
CA MET A 97 -0.85 -7.09 -7.69
C MET A 97 -1.80 -7.37 -8.87
N ASP A 98 -1.33 -8.11 -9.87
CA ASP A 98 -2.16 -8.53 -11.01
C ASP A 98 -3.35 -9.38 -10.54
N GLU A 99 -3.10 -10.35 -9.66
CA GLU A 99 -4.14 -11.21 -9.06
C GLU A 99 -5.18 -10.36 -8.30
N VAL A 100 -4.73 -9.39 -7.49
CA VAL A 100 -5.62 -8.52 -6.71
C VAL A 100 -6.44 -7.61 -7.63
N GLU A 101 -5.86 -7.09 -8.71
CA GLU A 101 -6.59 -6.27 -9.68
C GLU A 101 -7.70 -7.08 -10.37
N GLU A 102 -7.37 -8.29 -10.85
CA GLU A 102 -8.36 -9.19 -11.47
C GLU A 102 -9.47 -9.57 -10.49
N LEU A 103 -9.13 -9.95 -9.26
CA LEU A 103 -10.11 -10.27 -8.22
C LEU A 103 -10.99 -9.06 -7.88
N SER A 104 -10.42 -7.86 -7.86
CA SER A 104 -11.15 -6.64 -7.55
C SER A 104 -12.16 -6.29 -8.65
N LEU A 105 -11.80 -6.48 -9.93
CA LEU A 105 -12.69 -6.23 -11.06
C LEU A 105 -13.90 -7.18 -11.07
N ASN A 106 -13.72 -8.40 -10.57
CA ASN A 106 -14.75 -9.44 -10.54
C ASN A 106 -15.46 -9.58 -9.18
N SER A 107 -15.14 -8.71 -8.22
CA SER A 107 -15.70 -8.78 -6.87
C SER A 107 -17.11 -8.21 -6.80
N ASP A 108 -17.96 -8.85 -6.00
CA ASP A 108 -19.28 -8.37 -5.62
C ASP A 108 -19.26 -7.42 -4.40
N LEU A 109 -18.07 -7.10 -3.87
CA LEU A 109 -17.94 -6.15 -2.76
C LEU A 109 -18.38 -4.75 -3.20
N PRO A 110 -19.03 -4.00 -2.32
CA PRO A 110 -19.48 -2.65 -2.65
C PRO A 110 -18.29 -1.73 -2.91
N MET A 111 -18.40 -0.93 -3.97
CA MET A 111 -17.39 0.07 -4.34
C MET A 111 -17.10 1.09 -3.22
N LYS A 112 -18.08 1.34 -2.35
CA LYS A 112 -17.95 2.24 -1.21
C LYS A 112 -18.40 1.54 0.06
N VAL A 113 -17.62 1.71 1.11
CA VAL A 113 -17.97 1.26 2.45
C VAL A 113 -19.18 2.03 2.98
N ASN A 114 -20.06 1.34 3.74
CA ASN A 114 -21.15 1.99 4.45
C ASN A 114 -20.60 2.78 5.66
N LYS A 115 -20.17 4.02 5.41
CA LYS A 115 -19.56 4.88 6.44
C LYS A 115 -20.49 5.10 7.64
N LYS A 116 -21.78 5.34 7.40
CA LYS A 116 -22.77 5.58 8.47
C LYS A 116 -22.85 4.42 9.45
N TYR A 117 -22.83 3.18 8.93
CA TYR A 117 -22.82 1.99 9.78
C TYR A 117 -21.58 1.94 10.68
N TRP A 118 -20.39 2.14 10.12
CA TRP A 118 -19.14 2.08 10.88
C TRP A 118 -18.99 3.22 11.89
N ASP A 119 -19.41 4.43 11.53
CA ASP A 119 -19.42 5.58 12.45
C ASP A 119 -20.31 5.27 13.67
N ASN A 120 -21.52 4.73 13.44
CA ASN A 120 -22.42 4.32 14.52
C ASN A 120 -21.84 3.19 15.36
N PHE A 121 -21.29 2.15 14.72
CA PHE A 121 -20.66 1.02 15.40
C PHE A 121 -19.55 1.49 16.35
N ILE A 122 -18.66 2.37 15.90
CA ILE A 122 -17.56 2.90 16.72
C ILE A 122 -18.12 3.66 17.93
N VAL A 123 -19.11 4.52 17.72
CA VAL A 123 -19.75 5.28 18.80
C VAL A 123 -20.38 4.35 19.84
N GLU A 124 -21.09 3.31 19.40
CA GLU A 124 -21.72 2.31 20.28
C GLU A 124 -20.68 1.53 21.09
N GLN A 125 -19.58 1.08 20.46
CA GLN A 125 -18.50 0.38 21.16
C GLN A 125 -17.81 1.27 22.20
N ILE A 126 -17.57 2.55 21.89
CA ILE A 126 -16.98 3.50 22.84
C ILE A 126 -17.94 3.75 24.01
N ARG A 127 -19.24 3.95 23.76
CA ARG A 127 -20.24 4.11 24.82
C ARG A 127 -20.28 2.90 25.75
N ALA A 128 -20.26 1.70 25.19
CA ALA A 128 -20.22 0.46 25.95
C ALA A 128 -18.94 0.35 26.80
N TYR A 129 -17.78 0.69 26.24
CA TYR A 129 -16.51 0.65 26.97
C TYR A 129 -16.46 1.61 28.16
N TYR A 130 -17.05 2.81 28.03
CA TYR A 130 -17.06 3.82 29.08
C TYR A 130 -18.32 3.81 29.98
N ASN A 131 -19.21 2.82 29.84
CA ASN A 131 -20.50 2.75 30.55
C ASN A 131 -21.34 4.05 30.46
N ILE A 132 -21.23 4.79 29.35
CA ILE A 132 -22.02 5.99 29.11
C ILE A 132 -23.37 5.54 28.57
N TYR A 133 -24.27 5.14 29.48
CA TYR A 133 -25.69 4.99 29.22
C TYR A 133 -26.34 6.36 29.43
N ILE A 134 -26.93 6.93 28.38
CA ILE A 134 -27.84 8.09 28.46
C ILE A 134 -29.26 7.55 28.37
#